data_AF-A0A1J5KAA1-F1
#
_entry.id   AF-A0A1J5KAA1-F1
#
_cell.length_a   1.000
_cell.length_b   1.000
_cell.length_c   1.000
_cell.angle_alpha   90.00
_cell.angle_beta   90.00
_cell.angle_gamma   90.00
#
_symmetry.space_group_name_H-M   'P 1'
#
loop_
_entity.id
_entity.type
_entity.pdbx_description
1 polymer ?
#
loop_
_entity_poly.entity_id
_entity_poly.type
_entity_poly.pdbx_seq_one_letter_code
_entity_poly.pdbx_strand_id
1 'polypeptide(L)'
;MKTDRYTKIILTVIAACLVINILNSIDIIPKAYANDYNNKSIIPNSNYAVVPLNEDGSINVTLKSGAPIDVNLVGVRTSDELDVNVNLEKVGGSYLYGELPIKVKE
;
A
#
# COMPACT_ATOMS: atom_id res chain seq x y z
N MET A 1 -61.05 22.92 -34.52
CA MET A 1 -60.27 21.66 -34.57
C MET A 1 -58.84 21.79 -35.13
N LYS A 2 -58.45 22.90 -35.82
CA LYS A 2 -57.07 23.05 -36.37
C LYS A 2 -56.00 23.34 -35.30
N THR A 3 -56.38 24.04 -34.23
CA THR A 3 -55.48 24.41 -33.11
C THR A 3 -54.91 23.21 -32.36
N ASP A 4 -55.68 22.12 -32.23
CA ASP A 4 -55.25 20.89 -31.55
C ASP A 4 -54.01 20.24 -32.17
N ARG A 5 -53.90 20.30 -33.51
CA ARG A 5 -52.76 19.72 -34.23
C ARG A 5 -51.47 20.51 -34.00
N TYR A 6 -51.56 21.85 -34.01
CA TYR A 6 -50.42 22.72 -33.76
C TYR A 6 -49.87 22.54 -32.35
N THR A 7 -50.74 22.54 -31.34
CA THR A 7 -50.33 22.34 -29.94
C THR A 7 -49.72 20.95 -29.75
N LYS A 8 -50.33 19.91 -30.34
CA LYS A 8 -49.78 18.54 -30.27
C LYS A 8 -48.39 18.45 -30.90
N ILE A 9 -48.16 19.05 -32.07
CA ILE A 9 -46.84 19.04 -32.74
C ILE A 9 -45.79 19.75 -31.89
N ILE A 10 -46.08 20.96 -31.40
CA ILE A 10 -45.15 21.73 -30.56
C ILE A 10 -44.82 20.98 -29.27
N LEU A 11 -45.83 20.40 -28.61
CA LEU A 11 -45.64 19.60 -27.41
C LEU A 11 -44.73 18.38 -27.66
N THR A 12 -44.89 17.74 -28.82
CA THR A 12 -44.05 16.60 -29.21
C THR A 12 -42.59 17.02 -29.42
N VAL A 13 -42.36 18.18 -30.04
CA VAL A 13 -41.01 18.72 -30.26
C VAL A 13 -40.34 19.09 -28.93
N ILE A 14 -41.07 19.76 -28.03
CA ILE A 14 -40.55 20.13 -26.70
C ILE A 14 -40.21 18.87 -25.89
N ALA A 15 -41.08 17.86 -25.93
CA ALA A 15 -40.82 16.58 -25.27
C ALA A 15 -39.57 15.88 -25.83
N ALA A 16 -39.40 15.86 -27.16
CA ALA A 16 -38.21 15.28 -27.80
C ALA A 16 -36.91 16.00 -27.37
N CYS A 17 -36.92 17.34 -27.34
CA CYS A 17 -35.78 18.12 -26.87
C CYS A 17 -35.44 17.85 -25.39
N LEU A 18 -36.46 17.73 -24.54
CA LEU A 18 -36.29 17.39 -23.12
C LEU A 18 -35.68 15.99 -22.93
N VAL A 19 -36.14 15.00 -23.70
CA VAL A 19 -35.61 13.64 -23.66
C VAL A 19 -34.11 13.64 -24.03
N ILE A 20 -33.73 14.30 -25.13
CA ILE A 20 -32.32 14.38 -25.55
C ILE A 20 -31.45 15.06 -24.47
N ASN A 21 -31.95 16.10 -23.81
CA ASN A 21 -31.24 16.78 -22.74
C ASN A 21 -31.03 15.88 -21.50
N ILE A 22 -32.05 15.10 -21.13
CA ILE A 22 -31.94 14.09 -20.07
C ILE A 22 -30.89 13.03 -20.44
N LEU A 23 -30.85 12.57 -21.69
CA LEU A 23 -29.91 11.54 -22.15
C LEU A 23 -28.44 11.97 -22.05
N ASN A 24 -28.14 13.26 -22.19
CA ASN A 24 -26.79 13.79 -21.99
C ASN A 24 -26.42 13.97 -20.51
N SER A 25 -27.41 14.08 -19.63
CA SER A 25 -27.21 14.30 -18.19
C SER A 25 -27.20 13.02 -17.36
N ILE A 26 -27.66 11.91 -17.95
CA ILE A 26 -27.55 10.59 -17.34
C ILE A 26 -26.13 10.06 -17.54
N ASP A 27 -25.36 10.06 -16.46
CA ASP A 27 -24.12 9.28 -16.37
C ASP A 27 -24.49 7.78 -16.29
N ILE A 28 -24.90 7.20 -17.44
CA ILE A 28 -25.24 5.76 -17.58
C ILE A 28 -24.06 4.88 -17.18
N ILE A 29 -22.84 5.39 -17.38
CA ILE A 29 -21.61 4.75 -16.98
C ILE A 29 -21.19 5.39 -15.65
N PRO A 30 -21.21 4.64 -14.53
CA PRO A 30 -20.76 5.18 -13.25
C PRO A 30 -19.30 5.62 -13.39
N LYS A 31 -19.05 6.91 -13.16
CA LYS A 31 -17.69 7.45 -13.07
C LYS A 31 -17.01 6.80 -11.88
N ALA A 32 -15.92 6.09 -12.12
CA ALA A 32 -15.09 5.55 -11.06
C ALA A 32 -14.32 6.70 -10.40
N TYR A 33 -14.85 7.20 -9.29
CA TYR A 33 -14.11 8.10 -8.43
C TYR A 33 -13.07 7.27 -7.67
N ALA A 34 -11.81 7.34 -8.12
CA ALA A 34 -10.69 6.88 -7.31
C ALA A 34 -10.64 7.79 -6.08
N ASN A 35 -11.10 7.27 -4.94
CA ASN A 35 -10.86 7.93 -3.68
C ASN A 35 -9.36 7.77 -3.41
N ASP A 36 -8.58 8.81 -3.71
CA ASP A 36 -7.23 8.97 -3.19
C ASP A 36 -7.34 9.13 -1.68
N TYR A 37 -7.53 7.97 -1.03
CA TYR A 37 -7.43 7.82 0.39
C TYR A 37 -5.97 8.02 0.71
N ASN A 38 -5.59 9.29 0.89
CA ASN A 38 -4.34 9.70 1.49
C ASN A 38 -4.03 8.71 2.61
N ASN A 39 -2.98 7.94 2.35
CA ASN A 39 -2.58 6.67 2.93
C ASN A 39 -2.77 6.60 4.46
N LYS A 40 -3.98 6.30 4.90
CA LYS A 40 -4.28 6.04 6.32
C LYS A 40 -5.45 5.07 6.49
N SER A 41 -5.48 4.01 5.69
CA SER A 41 -6.22 2.82 6.10
C SER A 41 -5.33 2.04 7.09
N ILE A 42 -5.25 2.53 8.32
CA ILE A 42 -4.83 1.69 9.44
C ILE A 42 -6.03 0.80 9.71
N ILE A 43 -6.11 -0.33 9.01
CA ILE A 43 -7.05 -1.39 9.34
C ILE A 43 -6.70 -1.81 10.77
N PRO A 44 -7.59 -1.66 11.77
CA PRO A 44 -7.22 -1.80 13.19
C PRO A 44 -6.84 -3.23 13.64
N ASN A 45 -6.66 -4.18 12.72
CA ASN A 45 -6.46 -5.59 13.07
C ASN A 45 -5.77 -6.42 11.96
N SER A 46 -4.99 -5.82 11.06
CA SER A 46 -4.18 -6.58 10.11
C SER A 46 -2.75 -6.74 10.65
N ASN A 47 -2.24 -7.98 10.66
CA ASN A 47 -0.83 -8.28 11.00
C ASN A 47 0.19 -7.74 9.96
N TYR A 48 -0.28 -6.93 9.01
CA TYR A 48 0.54 -6.28 8.00
C TYR A 48 0.17 -4.80 7.92
N ALA A 49 1.18 -3.98 7.69
CA ALA A 49 1.05 -2.57 7.38
C ALA A 49 1.44 -2.35 5.92
N VAL A 50 0.75 -1.46 5.23
CA VAL A 50 1.16 -0.99 3.90
C VAL A 50 2.29 0.02 4.12
N VAL A 51 3.49 -0.32 3.65
CA VAL A 51 4.66 0.56 3.72
C VAL A 51 4.97 1.10 2.33
N PRO A 52 5.25 2.41 2.19
CA PRO A 52 5.68 2.96 0.91
C PRO A 52 7.06 2.39 0.54
N LEU A 53 7.20 2.08 -0.74
CA LEU A 53 8.46 1.63 -1.34
C LEU A 53 9.20 2.83 -1.94
N ASN A 54 10.52 2.81 -1.85
CA ASN A 54 11.37 3.73 -2.60
C ASN A 54 11.36 3.37 -4.10
N GLU A 55 11.84 4.26 -4.97
CA GLU A 55 11.91 4.03 -6.43
C GLU A 55 12.76 2.80 -6.80
N ASP A 56 13.75 2.46 -5.98
CA ASP A 56 14.62 1.29 -6.12
C ASP A 56 14.01 -0.01 -5.54
N GLY A 57 12.79 0.06 -5.00
CA GLY A 57 12.11 -1.07 -4.35
C GLY A 57 12.58 -1.37 -2.92
N SER A 58 13.46 -0.54 -2.33
CA SER A 58 13.85 -0.66 -0.93
C SER A 58 12.81 -0.09 0.04
N ILE A 59 12.92 -0.46 1.32
CA ILE A 59 12.09 0.05 2.41
C ILE A 59 13.01 0.59 3.49
N ASN A 60 12.87 1.88 3.83
CA ASN A 60 13.61 2.50 4.92
C ASN A 60 12.75 2.50 6.19
N VAL A 61 13.22 1.81 7.24
CA VAL A 61 12.52 1.71 8.53
C VAL A 61 13.34 2.41 9.61
N THR A 62 12.76 3.44 10.24
CA THR A 62 13.34 4.07 11.42
C THR A 62 12.61 3.57 12.65
N LEU A 63 13.30 2.80 13.48
CA LEU A 63 12.75 2.28 14.73
C LEU A 63 12.96 3.31 15.85
N LYS A 64 11.86 3.91 16.33
CA LYS A 64 11.86 4.69 17.57
C LYS A 64 11.20 3.85 18.66
N SER A 65 11.92 2.85 19.18
CA SER A 65 11.46 2.01 20.28
C SER A 65 12.32 2.24 21.51
N GLY A 66 11.68 2.37 22.68
CA GLY A 66 12.37 2.31 23.98
C GLY A 66 12.53 0.87 24.51
N ALA A 67 12.03 -0.12 23.78
CA ALA A 67 12.02 -1.53 24.16
C ALA A 67 12.86 -2.38 23.19
N PRO A 68 13.49 -3.47 23.68
CA PRO A 68 14.26 -4.39 22.85
C PRO A 68 13.39 -5.02 21.76
N ILE A 69 13.98 -5.19 20.58
CA ILE A 69 13.32 -5.77 19.40
C ILE A 69 14.00 -7.08 19.04
N ASP A 70 13.19 -8.08 18.70
CA ASP A 70 13.68 -9.34 18.14
C ASP A 70 13.73 -9.23 16.61
N VAL A 71 14.89 -9.51 16.03
CA VAL A 71 15.16 -9.36 14.60
C VAL A 71 15.95 -10.55 14.07
N ASN A 72 15.48 -11.15 12.97
CA ASN A 72 16.21 -12.19 12.26
C ASN A 72 17.05 -11.56 11.14
N LEU A 73 18.37 -11.55 11.29
CA LEU A 73 19.31 -11.00 10.32
C LEU A 73 19.83 -12.09 9.38
N VAL A 74 19.65 -11.88 8.07
CA VAL A 74 20.23 -12.77 7.05
C VAL A 74 21.68 -12.40 6.74
N GLY A 75 22.03 -11.12 6.84
CA GLY A 75 23.41 -10.66 6.62
C GLY A 75 23.57 -9.17 6.91
N VAL A 76 24.78 -8.79 7.31
CA VAL A 76 25.19 -7.41 7.53
C VAL A 76 26.37 -7.12 6.59
N ARG A 77 26.28 -6.01 5.87
CA ARG A 77 27.38 -5.51 5.02
C ARG A 77 27.68 -4.10 5.49
N THR A 78 28.90 -3.89 5.99
CA THR A 78 29.38 -2.59 6.47
C THR A 78 30.81 -2.39 5.98
N SER A 79 31.20 -1.15 5.72
CA SER A 79 32.58 -0.77 5.42
C SER A 79 33.43 -0.65 6.68
N ASP A 80 32.78 -0.43 7.82
CA ASP A 80 33.42 -0.11 9.09
C ASP A 80 33.41 -1.34 10.01
N GLU A 81 34.22 -1.31 11.06
CA GLU A 81 34.28 -2.36 12.07
C GLU A 81 32.92 -2.53 12.77
N LEU A 82 32.43 -3.78 12.83
CA LEU A 82 31.18 -4.14 13.49
C LEU A 82 31.49 -4.89 14.78
N ASP A 83 31.36 -4.20 15.91
CA ASP A 83 31.43 -4.84 17.23
C ASP A 83 30.11 -5.56 17.52
N VAL A 84 30.15 -6.89 17.67
CA VAL A 84 28.99 -7.72 17.98
C VAL A 84 29.26 -8.53 19.23
N ASN A 85 28.50 -8.26 20.28
CA ASN A 85 28.47 -9.09 21.46
C ASN A 85 27.52 -10.28 21.24
N VAL A 86 28.08 -11.46 20.98
CA VAL A 86 27.32 -12.68 20.70
C VAL A 86 27.44 -13.66 21.86
N ASN A 87 26.29 -14.07 22.41
CA ASN A 87 26.21 -15.23 23.31
C ASN A 87 25.96 -16.50 22.48
N LEU A 88 27.03 -17.26 22.21
CA LEU A 88 26.98 -18.50 21.42
C LEU A 88 26.81 -19.72 22.33
N GLU A 89 25.67 -20.40 22.25
CA GLU A 89 25.46 -21.67 22.96
C GLU A 89 25.93 -22.89 22.16
N LYS A 90 25.81 -22.84 20.82
CA LYS A 90 26.11 -23.96 19.92
C LYS A 90 26.61 -23.48 18.56
N VAL A 91 27.54 -24.24 17.97
CA VAL A 91 27.98 -24.07 16.59
C VAL A 91 27.97 -25.44 15.90
N GLY A 92 27.29 -25.56 14.75
CA GLY A 92 27.22 -26.81 13.99
C GLY A 92 26.61 -28.00 14.76
N GLY A 93 25.71 -27.74 15.72
CA GLY A 93 25.06 -28.78 16.53
C GLY A 93 25.85 -29.25 17.75
N SER A 94 27.09 -28.78 17.94
CA SER A 94 27.89 -29.06 19.15
C SER A 94 27.78 -27.90 20.13
N TYR A 95 27.60 -28.22 21.41
CA TYR A 95 27.67 -27.24 22.49
C TYR A 95 29.11 -26.76 22.66
N LEU A 96 29.27 -25.47 22.93
CA LEU A 96 30.57 -24.86 23.16
C LEU A 96 30.85 -24.80 24.67
N TYR A 97 31.98 -25.34 25.10
CA TYR A 97 32.51 -25.18 26.46
C TYR A 97 33.98 -24.77 26.32
N GLY A 98 34.28 -23.49 26.56
CA GLY A 98 35.65 -22.94 26.47
C GLY A 98 35.85 -21.91 25.36
N GLU A 99 37.10 -21.69 24.95
CA GLU A 99 37.49 -20.74 23.91
C GLU A 99 36.87 -21.11 22.55
N LEU A 100 36.43 -20.09 21.79
CA LEU A 100 35.74 -20.29 20.51
C LEU A 100 36.74 -20.66 19.40
N PRO A 101 36.54 -21.77 18.67
CA PRO A 101 37.47 -22.20 17.61
C PRO A 101 37.24 -21.44 16.30
N ILE A 102 37.42 -20.12 16.33
CA ILE A 102 37.21 -19.25 15.17
C ILE A 102 38.50 -19.18 14.36
N LYS A 103 38.45 -19.61 13.10
CA LYS A 103 39.50 -19.34 12.12
C LYS A 103 39.09 -18.11 11.31
N VAL A 104 39.77 -17.00 11.57
CA VAL A 104 39.63 -15.80 10.74
C VAL A 104 40.37 -16.06 9.43
N LYS A 105 39.67 -15.87 8.31
CA LYS A 105 40.26 -15.93 6.97
C LYS A 105 40.35 -14.50 6.48
N GLU A 106 41.57 -14.02 6.30
CA GLU A 106 41.87 -12.75 5.62
C GLU A 106 41.47 -12.80 4.14
#